data_AF-A0A958G2E9-F1
#
_entry.id   AF-A0A958G2E9-F1
#
_cell.length_a   1.000
_cell.length_b   1.000
_cell.length_c   1.000
_cell.angle_alpha   90.00
_cell.angle_beta   90.00
_cell.angle_gamma   90.00
#
_symmetry.space_group_name_H-M   'P 1'
#
loop_
_entity.id
_entity.type
_entity.pdbx_description
1 polymer ?
#
loop_
_entity_poly.entity_id
_entity_poly.type
_entity_poly.pdbx_seq_one_letter_code
_entity_poly.pdbx_strand_id
1 'polypeptide(L)'
;MKRKKPPVTSPGPPPSTVPAYPDHRRDPWFYAMLALTFLFSMTIYLLTLAPTVTFEDSGEFIAAAYHLGVPHQPGYPLFTLLGRVFSLLPLGEVAYRLNLMSAVLASLGAVCISWT
;
A
#
# COMPACT_ATOMS: atom_id res chain seq x y z
N MET A 1 -65.03 -34.09 -10.60
CA MET A 1 -64.24 -33.74 -9.38
C MET A 1 -62.75 -33.79 -9.74
N LYS A 2 -62.10 -32.66 -10.08
CA LYS A 2 -60.69 -32.63 -10.51
C LYS A 2 -59.79 -32.55 -9.27
N ARG A 3 -59.02 -33.59 -8.98
CA ARG A 3 -58.02 -33.58 -7.89
C ARG A 3 -56.93 -32.55 -8.22
N LYS A 4 -56.79 -31.50 -7.41
CA LYS A 4 -55.63 -30.60 -7.46
C LYS A 4 -54.38 -31.42 -7.10
N LYS A 5 -53.40 -31.48 -8.01
CA LYS A 5 -52.10 -32.07 -7.70
C LYS A 5 -51.40 -31.23 -6.62
N PRO A 6 -50.74 -31.85 -5.63
CA PRO A 6 -50.02 -31.11 -4.60
C PRO A 6 -48.88 -30.30 -5.23
N PRO A 7 -48.51 -29.15 -4.63
CA PRO A 7 -47.40 -28.35 -5.10
C PRO A 7 -46.10 -29.15 -5.04
N VAL A 8 -45.38 -29.22 -6.16
CA VAL A 8 -44.05 -29.83 -6.23
C VAL A 8 -43.09 -28.87 -5.55
N THR A 9 -42.74 -29.12 -4.29
CA THR A 9 -41.64 -28.42 -3.62
C THR A 9 -40.34 -28.88 -4.27
N SER A 10 -39.66 -27.98 -4.97
CA SER A 10 -38.32 -28.24 -5.48
C SER A 10 -37.41 -28.63 -4.31
N PRO A 11 -36.60 -29.69 -4.43
CA PRO A 11 -35.62 -29.99 -3.40
C PRO A 11 -34.72 -28.78 -3.19
N GLY A 12 -34.49 -28.42 -1.91
CA GLY A 12 -33.60 -27.33 -1.56
C GLY A 12 -32.19 -27.58 -2.12
N PRO A 13 -31.38 -26.52 -2.28
CA PRO A 13 -30.01 -26.69 -2.72
C PRO A 13 -29.28 -27.70 -1.81
N PRO A 14 -28.43 -28.58 -2.38
CA PRO A 14 -27.66 -29.51 -1.57
C PRO A 14 -26.81 -28.73 -0.58
N PRO A 15 -26.64 -29.22 0.66
CA PRO A 15 -25.75 -28.59 1.63
C PRO A 15 -24.37 -28.43 0.98
N SER A 16 -23.79 -27.22 1.07
CA SER A 16 -22.46 -26.96 0.54
C SER A 16 -21.46 -27.87 1.27
N THR A 17 -20.94 -28.86 0.56
CA THR A 17 -19.92 -29.80 1.07
C THR A 17 -18.54 -29.18 1.13
N VAL A 18 -18.39 -27.94 0.63
CA VAL A 18 -17.14 -27.19 0.67
C VAL A 18 -16.95 -26.68 2.10
N PRO A 19 -15.89 -27.09 2.82
CA PRO A 19 -15.58 -26.50 4.11
C PRO A 19 -15.37 -25.00 3.93
N ALA A 20 -15.91 -24.18 4.85
CA ALA A 20 -15.68 -22.75 4.82
C ALA A 20 -14.16 -22.49 4.89
N TYR A 21 -13.62 -21.74 3.91
CA TYR A 21 -12.22 -21.31 3.96
C TYR A 21 -12.02 -20.46 5.24
N PRO A 22 -10.94 -20.67 6.01
CA PRO A 22 -10.67 -19.86 7.18
C PRO A 22 -10.62 -18.38 6.78
N ASP A 23 -11.48 -17.56 7.39
CA ASP A 23 -11.49 -16.11 7.16
C ASP A 23 -10.31 -15.48 7.89
N HIS A 24 -9.12 -15.53 7.28
CA HIS A 24 -7.89 -14.97 7.83
C HIS A 24 -7.99 -13.47 8.14
N ARG A 25 -9.00 -12.76 7.60
CA ARG A 25 -9.24 -11.33 7.89
C ARG A 25 -9.63 -11.07 9.34
N ARG A 26 -10.01 -12.13 10.09
CA ARG A 26 -10.39 -12.07 11.50
C ARG A 26 -9.29 -12.58 12.43
N ASP A 27 -8.22 -13.15 11.87
CA ASP A 27 -7.13 -13.69 12.67
C ASP A 27 -6.20 -12.56 13.12
N PRO A 28 -5.90 -12.43 14.43
CA PRO A 28 -5.02 -11.36 14.91
C PRO A 28 -3.60 -11.47 14.33
N TRP A 29 -3.19 -12.69 13.96
CA TRP A 29 -1.90 -12.96 13.33
C TRP A 29 -1.75 -12.29 11.97
N PHE A 30 -2.84 -12.13 11.23
CA PHE A 30 -2.81 -11.46 9.94
C PHE A 30 -2.32 -10.01 10.10
N TYR A 31 -2.94 -9.24 10.99
CA TYR A 31 -2.54 -7.85 11.26
C TYR A 31 -1.13 -7.78 11.87
N ALA A 32 -0.74 -8.74 12.71
CA ALA A 32 0.61 -8.81 13.25
C ALA A 32 1.67 -8.98 12.16
N MET A 33 1.42 -9.82 11.17
CA MET A 33 2.33 -10.02 10.04
C MET A 33 2.45 -8.77 9.17
N LEU A 34 1.33 -8.09 8.87
CA LEU A 34 1.36 -6.83 8.13
C LEU A 34 2.18 -5.75 8.86
N ALA A 35 1.95 -5.62 10.17
CA ALA A 35 2.70 -4.67 11.00
C ALA A 35 4.18 -5.02 11.06
N LEU A 36 4.52 -6.31 11.16
CA LEU A 36 5.91 -6.77 11.16
C LEU A 36 6.60 -6.45 9.83
N THR A 37 5.94 -6.72 8.69
CA THR A 37 6.48 -6.37 7.36
C THR A 37 6.76 -4.88 7.27
N PHE A 38 5.79 -4.04 7.66
CA PHE A 38 5.95 -2.58 7.63
C PHE A 38 7.11 -2.11 8.50
N LEU A 39 7.15 -2.52 9.76
CA LEU A 39 8.15 -2.06 10.72
C LEU A 39 9.55 -2.54 10.33
N PHE A 40 9.66 -3.79 9.87
CA PHE A 40 10.93 -4.35 9.43
C PHE A 40 11.48 -3.60 8.20
N SER A 41 10.66 -3.42 7.15
CA SER A 41 11.11 -2.70 5.95
C SER A 41 11.40 -1.24 6.24
N MET A 42 10.56 -0.57 7.03
CA MET A 42 10.73 0.84 7.39
C MET A 42 12.00 1.03 8.20
N THR A 43 12.30 0.13 9.13
CA THR A 43 13.55 0.18 9.90
C THR A 43 14.76 0.08 8.99
N ILE A 44 14.77 -0.87 8.05
CA ILE A 44 15.87 -1.00 7.08
C ILE A 44 16.01 0.27 6.26
N TYR A 45 14.92 0.82 5.71
CA TYR A 45 14.98 2.04 4.92
C TYR A 45 15.42 3.27 5.72
N LEU A 46 15.07 3.36 7.01
CA LEU A 46 15.54 4.44 7.88
C LEU A 46 17.03 4.32 8.17
N LEU A 47 17.54 3.10 8.39
CA LEU A 47 18.96 2.86 8.64
C LEU A 47 19.83 3.12 7.40
N THR A 48 19.28 2.96 6.21
CA THR A 48 19.98 3.18 4.92
C THR A 48 19.56 4.48 4.22
N LEU A 49 18.82 5.34 4.91
CA LEU A 49 18.25 6.54 4.31
C LEU A 49 19.35 7.52 3.88
N ALA A 50 19.31 7.94 2.62
CA ALA A 50 20.23 8.96 2.14
C ALA A 50 19.92 10.32 2.80
N PRO A 51 20.90 11.00 3.41
CA PRO A 51 20.68 12.28 4.09
C PRO A 51 20.43 13.44 3.12
N THR A 52 20.89 13.31 1.88
CA THR A 52 20.88 14.36 0.86
C THR A 52 20.48 13.80 -0.50
N VAL A 53 20.53 14.65 -1.54
CA VAL A 53 20.40 14.27 -2.95
C VAL A 53 21.41 13.16 -3.29
N THR A 54 20.98 12.18 -4.07
CA THR A 54 21.79 11.05 -4.56
C THR A 54 22.01 11.17 -6.08
N PHE A 55 22.50 10.11 -6.72
CA PHE A 55 22.74 10.10 -8.16
C PHE A 55 21.45 10.07 -8.99
N GLU A 56 21.61 10.16 -10.31
CA GLU A 56 20.55 10.06 -11.32
C GLU A 56 19.45 11.13 -11.12
N ASP A 57 18.20 10.68 -11.07
CA ASP A 57 17.01 11.55 -11.13
C ASP A 57 16.62 12.13 -9.76
N SER A 58 17.32 11.78 -8.68
CA SER A 58 16.89 12.16 -7.32
C SER A 58 16.83 13.68 -7.15
N GLY A 59 17.82 14.41 -7.66
CA GLY A 59 17.88 15.87 -7.57
C GLY A 59 16.76 16.53 -8.36
N GLU A 60 16.47 16.00 -9.54
CA GLU A 60 15.37 16.47 -10.37
C GLU A 60 14.01 16.24 -9.70
N PHE A 61 13.78 15.04 -9.18
CA PHE A 61 12.52 14.70 -8.49
C PHE A 61 12.34 15.52 -7.22
N ILE A 62 13.41 15.75 -6.47
CA ILE A 62 13.37 16.58 -5.26
C ILE A 62 13.04 18.03 -5.62
N ALA A 63 13.70 18.60 -6.62
CA ALA A 63 13.44 19.96 -7.08
C ALA A 63 12.01 20.10 -7.64
N ALA A 64 11.57 19.16 -8.48
CA ALA A 64 10.24 19.18 -9.05
C ALA A 64 9.15 19.05 -7.98
N ALA A 65 9.29 18.14 -7.02
CA ALA A 65 8.34 18.03 -5.92
C ALA A 65 8.33 19.28 -5.02
N TYR A 66 9.50 19.89 -4.74
CA TYR A 66 9.56 21.10 -3.94
C TYR A 66 8.89 22.29 -4.63
N HIS A 67 9.10 22.47 -5.93
CA HIS A 67 8.54 23.58 -6.71
C HIS A 67 7.17 23.29 -7.34
N LEU A 68 6.58 22.10 -7.12
CA LEU A 68 5.41 21.62 -7.86
C LEU A 68 5.61 21.66 -9.39
N GLY A 69 6.84 21.38 -9.82
CA GLY A 69 7.22 21.24 -11.21
C GLY A 69 6.93 19.85 -11.76
N VAL A 70 7.36 19.63 -13.00
CA VAL A 70 7.23 18.36 -13.72
C VAL A 70 8.65 17.82 -13.94
N PRO A 71 9.04 16.70 -13.30
CA PRO A 71 10.31 16.03 -13.62
C PRO A 71 10.28 15.49 -15.06
N HIS A 72 11.39 14.95 -15.54
CA HIS A 72 11.50 14.37 -16.87
C HIS A 72 10.35 13.41 -17.19
N GLN A 73 10.12 13.22 -18.48
CA GLN A 73 9.05 12.38 -19.03
C GLN A 73 9.03 11.03 -18.29
N PRO A 74 7.90 10.57 -17.71
CA PRO A 74 6.48 10.95 -17.89
C PRO A 74 5.89 11.98 -16.89
N GLY A 75 6.68 12.64 -16.05
CA GLY A 75 6.21 13.79 -15.22
C GLY A 75 5.62 13.50 -13.83
N TYR A 76 5.39 12.24 -13.45
CA TYR A 76 5.17 11.76 -12.05
C TYR A 76 4.32 12.67 -11.12
N PRO A 77 3.06 13.03 -11.49
CA PRO A 77 2.27 14.03 -10.77
C PRO A 77 1.90 13.61 -9.33
N LEU A 78 1.65 12.32 -9.08
CA LEU A 78 1.36 11.86 -7.72
C LEU A 78 2.59 12.00 -6.80
N PHE A 79 3.77 11.70 -7.33
CA PHE A 79 5.01 11.83 -6.58
C PHE A 79 5.29 13.29 -6.22
N THR A 80 5.11 14.23 -7.16
CA THR A 80 5.39 15.65 -6.92
C THR A 80 4.42 16.25 -5.90
N LEU A 81 3.14 15.88 -5.95
CA LEU A 81 2.14 16.31 -4.97
C LEU A 81 2.42 15.77 -3.57
N LEU A 82 2.71 14.47 -3.43
CA LEU A 82 3.05 13.87 -2.13
C LEU A 82 4.38 14.42 -1.61
N GLY A 83 5.37 14.58 -2.48
CA GLY A 83 6.68 15.14 -2.14
C GLY A 83 6.56 16.57 -1.66
N ARG A 84 5.65 17.37 -2.24
CA ARG A 84 5.35 18.72 -1.72
C ARG A 84 4.82 18.67 -0.29
N VAL A 85 3.89 17.76 0.02
CA VAL A 85 3.36 17.60 1.38
C VAL A 85 4.48 17.20 2.35
N PHE A 86 5.31 16.22 2.01
CA PHE A 86 6.45 15.81 2.84
C PHE A 86 7.50 16.89 3.00
N SER A 87 7.71 17.74 1.98
CA SER A 87 8.64 18.85 2.06
C SER A 87 8.28 19.87 3.15
N LEU A 88 7.01 19.92 3.58
CA LEU A 88 6.53 20.81 4.65
C LEU A 88 6.86 20.30 6.06
N LEU A 89 7.29 19.04 6.21
CA LEU A 89 7.66 18.49 7.50
C LEU A 89 8.85 19.26 8.08
N PRO A 90 8.86 19.62 9.38
CA PRO A 90 9.97 20.36 9.99
C PRO A 90 11.14 19.43 10.36
N LEU A 91 11.63 18.64 9.40
CA LEU A 91 12.65 17.60 9.62
C LEU A 91 13.81 17.75 8.64
N GLY A 92 15.00 18.13 9.11
CA GLY A 92 16.22 18.14 8.30
C GLY A 92 16.10 18.91 6.97
N GLU A 93 16.88 18.51 5.98
CA GLU A 93 16.86 19.08 4.62
C GLU A 93 15.66 18.60 3.80
N VAL A 94 15.29 19.35 2.76
CA VAL A 94 14.18 18.95 1.86
C VAL A 94 14.44 17.59 1.22
N ALA A 95 15.68 17.32 0.81
CA ALA A 95 16.08 16.03 0.26
C ALA A 95 15.82 14.87 1.23
N TYR A 96 16.15 15.07 2.51
CA TYR A 96 15.90 14.08 3.56
C TYR A 96 14.40 13.75 3.69
N ARG A 97 13.54 14.78 3.68
CA ARG A 97 12.08 14.63 3.79
C ARG A 97 11.48 13.83 2.64
N LEU A 98 12.00 14.03 1.43
CA LEU A 98 11.54 13.30 0.24
C LEU A 98 12.11 11.88 0.18
N ASN A 99 13.35 11.68 0.63
CA ASN A 99 13.88 10.33 0.80
C ASN A 99 13.05 9.56 1.85
N LEU A 100 12.67 10.22 2.95
CA LEU A 100 11.77 9.67 3.97
C LEU A 100 10.38 9.34 3.39
N MET A 101 9.82 10.19 2.53
CA MET A 101 8.58 9.88 1.81
C MET A 101 8.72 8.57 1.04
N SER A 102 9.78 8.42 0.25
CA SER A 102 10.04 7.21 -0.53
C SER A 102 10.16 5.99 0.38
N ALA A 103 10.83 6.09 1.54
CA ALA A 103 10.94 5.01 2.52
C ALA A 103 9.57 4.56 3.09
N VAL A 104 8.69 5.52 3.41
CA VAL A 104 7.33 5.25 3.89
C VAL A 104 6.51 4.53 2.81
N LEU A 105 6.50 5.08 1.58
CA LEU A 105 5.73 4.52 0.48
C LEU A 105 6.24 3.14 0.05
N ALA A 106 7.55 2.92 0.04
CA ALA A 106 8.15 1.62 -0.25
C ALA A 106 7.77 0.59 0.83
N SER A 107 7.74 0.98 2.10
CA SER A 107 7.30 0.10 3.19
C SER A 107 5.82 -0.25 3.09
N LEU A 108 4.96 0.72 2.73
CA LEU A 108 3.55 0.44 2.44
C LEU A 108 3.38 -0.50 1.23
N GLY A 109 4.19 -0.32 0.19
CA GLY A 109 4.22 -1.22 -0.97
C GLY A 109 4.60 -2.65 -0.59
N ALA A 110 5.57 -2.83 0.30
CA ALA A 110 5.96 -4.14 0.81
C ALA A 110 4.82 -4.85 1.55
N VAL A 111 4.04 -4.11 2.35
CA VAL A 111 2.83 -4.63 3.02
C VAL A 111 1.76 -5.04 2.01
N CYS A 112 1.57 -4.26 0.94
CA CYS A 112 0.59 -4.61 -0.10
C CYS A 112 0.95 -5.92 -0.82
N ILE A 113 2.25 -6.16 -1.05
CA ILE A 113 2.73 -7.37 -1.76
C ILE A 113 2.77 -8.59 -0.83
N SER A 114 3.05 -8.42 0.47
CA SER A 114 3.17 -9.57 1.39
C SER A 114 1.86 -10.33 1.63
N TRP A 115 0.73 -9.81 1.15
CA TRP A 115 -0.59 -10.40 1.28
C TRP A 115 -1.31 -10.69 -0.06
N THR A 116 -0.62 -10.59 -1.20
CA THR A 116 -1.14 -11.11 -2.48
C THR A 116 -0.87 -12.59 -2.61
#